data_AF-A0A9P4LRH4-F1
#
_entry.id   AF-A0A9P4LRH4-F1
#
_cell.length_a   1.000
_cell.length_b   1.000
_cell.length_c   1.000
_cell.angle_alpha   90.00
_cell.angle_beta   90.00
_cell.angle_gamma   90.00
#
_symmetry.space_group_name_H-M   'P 1'
#
loop_
_entity.id
_entity.type
_entity.pdbx_description
1 polymer ?
#
loop_
_entity_poly.entity_id
_entity_poly.type
_entity_poly.pdbx_seq_one_letter_code
_entity_poly.pdbx_strand_id
1 'polypeptide(L)'
;MQDPLMGNGTRYHNVLFVETQADGGGQIFHVTGDLVSGMRYENKPGRNPELSQTYYAKTYLGRIRSEDYPTRLDQVLQTLPPPHRQRAFNPKTMATEQIRPDGSFYQANEQKPPYIKCIEWTEQRAIPALSSSVRRR
;
A
#
# COMPACT_ATOMS: atom_id res chain seq x y z
N MET A 1 15.50 5.05 -6.22
CA MET A 1 16.06 3.96 -7.06
C MET A 1 15.04 2.83 -7.09
N GLN A 2 14.58 2.43 -8.28
CA GLN A 2 13.60 1.36 -8.45
C GLN A 2 14.31 -0.01 -8.32
N ASP A 3 13.67 -0.99 -7.67
CA ASP A 3 14.23 -2.34 -7.54
C ASP A 3 14.27 -3.00 -8.94
N PRO A 4 15.46 -3.43 -9.44
CA PRO A 4 15.59 -4.06 -10.76
C PRO A 4 14.71 -5.31 -10.94
N LEU A 5 14.29 -5.94 -9.85
CA LEU A 5 13.46 -7.16 -9.86
C LEU A 5 11.95 -6.86 -9.97
N MET A 6 11.54 -5.59 -10.05
CA MET A 6 10.14 -5.15 -10.09
C MET A 6 9.54 -4.98 -11.49
N GLY A 7 10.30 -5.31 -12.54
CA GLY A 7 9.92 -5.15 -13.94
C GLY A 7 10.07 -3.73 -14.46
N ASN A 8 9.77 -3.54 -15.76
CA ASN A 8 9.87 -2.25 -16.42
C ASN A 8 8.63 -1.39 -16.11
N GLY A 9 8.76 -0.50 -15.13
CA GLY A 9 7.76 0.51 -14.81
C GLY A 9 8.06 1.23 -13.50
N THR A 10 7.95 2.55 -13.50
CA THR A 10 8.03 3.34 -12.26
C THR A 10 6.83 3.01 -11.40
N ARG A 11 7.06 2.41 -10.22
CA ARG A 11 6.02 2.19 -9.22
C ARG A 11 6.08 3.30 -8.19
N TYR A 12 5.01 4.07 -8.10
CA TYR A 12 4.87 5.12 -7.10
C TYR A 12 4.38 4.54 -5.77
N HIS A 13 4.70 5.23 -4.69
CA HIS A 13 4.12 4.92 -3.39
C HIS A 13 2.77 5.61 -3.27
N ASN A 14 1.70 4.87 -3.54
CA ASN A 14 0.34 5.42 -3.45
C ASN A 14 -0.13 5.43 -2.00
N VAL A 15 -0.74 6.55 -1.61
CA VAL A 15 -1.38 6.74 -0.31
C VAL A 15 -2.83 7.13 -0.50
N LEU A 16 -3.69 6.75 0.43
CA LEU A 16 -5.02 7.32 0.54
C LEU A 16 -4.92 8.57 1.40
N PHE A 17 -5.46 9.67 0.90
CA PHE A 17 -5.49 10.94 1.61
C PHE A 17 -6.92 11.42 1.76
N VAL A 18 -7.29 11.79 2.99
CA VAL A 18 -8.56 12.45 3.27
C VAL A 18 -8.25 13.86 3.74
N GLU A 19 -8.62 14.84 2.91
CA GLU A 19 -8.51 16.26 3.23
C GLU A 19 -9.58 16.63 4.27
N THR A 20 -9.16 17.21 5.38
CA THR A 20 -10.05 17.58 6.49
C THR A 20 -9.83 18.99 7.01
N GLN A 21 -8.75 19.65 6.59
CA GLN A 21 -8.35 20.97 7.06
C GLN A 21 -8.44 21.99 5.91
N ALA A 22 -8.73 23.25 6.25
CA ALA A 22 -8.91 24.32 5.27
C ALA A 22 -7.61 24.69 4.52
N ASP A 23 -6.44 24.33 5.07
CA ASP A 23 -5.13 24.52 4.45
C ASP A 23 -4.75 23.36 3.48
N GLY A 24 -5.69 22.44 3.22
CA GLY A 24 -5.47 21.23 2.44
C GLY A 24 -4.79 20.11 3.22
N GLY A 25 -4.56 20.28 4.53
CA GLY A 25 -4.12 19.24 5.44
C GLY A 25 -5.20 18.18 5.70
N GLY A 26 -4.79 17.07 6.28
CA GLY A 26 -5.68 15.95 6.47
C GLY A 26 -5.01 14.72 7.08
N GLN A 27 -5.52 13.56 6.70
CA GLN A 27 -5.03 12.27 7.19
C GLN A 27 -4.58 11.39 6.03
N ILE A 28 -3.42 10.76 6.23
CA ILE A 28 -2.83 9.78 5.32
C ILE A 28 -3.12 8.39 5.89
N PHE A 29 -3.61 7.50 5.03
CA PHE A 29 -3.72 6.08 5.27
C PHE A 29 -2.89 5.36 4.22
N HIS A 30 -1.93 4.57 4.66
CA HIS A 30 -1.05 3.87 3.73
C HIS A 30 -0.52 2.58 4.28
N VAL A 31 0.10 1.81 3.40
CA VAL A 31 0.96 0.70 3.78
C VAL A 31 2.39 1.16 3.58
N THR A 32 3.27 0.87 4.53
CA THR A 32 4.70 1.20 4.48
C THR A 32 5.55 -0.02 4.83
N GLY A 33 6.78 -0.06 4.32
CA GLY A 33 7.71 -1.17 4.51
C GLY A 33 8.35 -1.62 3.20
N ASP A 34 8.92 -2.81 3.22
CA ASP A 34 9.68 -3.36 2.09
C ASP A 34 9.40 -4.86 1.89
N LEU A 35 9.98 -5.46 0.86
CA LEU A 35 9.71 -6.86 0.53
C LEU A 35 10.39 -7.85 1.48
N VAL A 36 11.42 -7.43 2.20
CA VAL A 36 12.28 -8.25 3.05
C VAL A 36 11.86 -8.18 4.52
N SER A 37 11.40 -7.04 5.00
CA SER A 37 10.80 -6.91 6.33
C SER A 37 9.29 -7.16 6.31
N GLY A 38 8.66 -7.03 5.14
CA GLY A 38 7.22 -6.99 5.00
C GLY A 38 6.71 -5.55 5.12
N MET A 39 5.39 -5.41 4.97
CA MET A 39 4.75 -4.11 5.03
C MET A 39 3.69 -4.09 6.12
N ARG A 40 3.43 -2.90 6.65
CA ARG A 40 2.44 -2.64 7.68
C ARG A 40 1.53 -1.50 7.27
N TYR A 41 0.28 -1.58 7.71
CA TYR A 41 -0.64 -0.47 7.63
C TYR A 41 -0.27 0.59 8.67
N GLU A 42 -0.35 1.86 8.29
CA GLU A 42 -0.13 3.01 9.16
C GLU A 42 -1.10 4.13 8.77
N ASN A 43 -1.62 4.83 9.77
CA ASN A 43 -2.36 6.07 9.59
C ASN A 43 -1.64 7.21 10.30
N LYS A 44 -1.65 8.41 9.73
CA LYS A 44 -1.01 9.58 10.35
C LYS A 44 -1.56 10.89 9.79
N PRO A 45 -1.47 11.99 10.56
CA PRO A 45 -1.75 13.31 10.02
C PRO A 45 -0.76 13.66 8.89
N GLY A 46 -1.26 14.37 7.87
CA GLY A 46 -0.50 14.80 6.71
C GLY A 46 -0.81 16.24 6.34
N ARG A 47 0.18 16.94 5.77
CA ARG A 47 -0.02 18.24 5.11
C ARG A 47 -0.59 18.03 3.70
N ASN A 48 -0.94 19.13 3.04
CA ASN A 48 -1.33 19.12 1.63
C ASN A 48 -0.32 18.30 0.78
N PRO A 49 -0.74 17.19 0.15
CA PRO A 49 0.15 16.32 -0.61
C PRO A 49 0.88 17.03 -1.75
N GLU A 50 0.27 18.05 -2.37
CA GLU A 50 0.86 18.79 -3.49
C GLU A 50 2.10 19.61 -3.08
N LEU A 51 2.26 19.88 -1.79
CA LEU A 51 3.45 20.56 -1.27
C LEU A 51 4.62 19.59 -1.01
N SER A 52 4.40 18.28 -1.17
CA SER A 52 5.47 17.29 -1.00
C SER A 52 6.39 17.27 -2.22
N GLN A 53 7.70 17.26 -1.98
CA GLN A 53 8.71 17.08 -3.06
C GLN A 53 8.58 15.73 -3.77
N THR A 54 7.93 14.75 -3.15
CA THR A 54 7.68 13.42 -3.71
C THR A 54 6.31 13.29 -4.36
N TYR A 55 5.55 14.38 -4.44
CA TYR A 55 4.27 14.40 -5.12
C TYR A 55 4.45 14.16 -6.62
N TYR A 56 3.62 13.28 -7.16
CA TYR A 56 3.59 13.00 -8.59
C TYR A 56 2.22 13.35 -9.19
N ALA A 57 1.16 12.78 -8.63
CA ALA A 57 -0.22 13.03 -9.06
C ALA A 57 -1.20 12.67 -7.94
N LYS A 58 -2.45 13.13 -8.09
CA LYS A 58 -3.58 12.69 -7.27
C LYS A 58 -4.79 12.37 -8.15
N THR A 59 -5.62 11.47 -7.64
CA THR A 59 -6.91 11.13 -8.24
C THR A 59 -7.96 11.21 -7.15
N TYR A 60 -9.02 11.96 -7.40
CA TYR A 60 -10.15 12.04 -6.47
C TYR A 60 -10.99 10.76 -6.55
N LEU A 61 -11.08 10.04 -5.43
CA LEU A 61 -11.81 8.77 -5.35
C LEU A 61 -13.29 8.93 -4.97
N GLY A 62 -13.62 10.01 -4.25
CA GLY A 62 -14.97 10.29 -3.77
C GLY A 62 -14.99 11.17 -2.53
N ARG A 63 -16.14 11.22 -1.86
CA ARG A 63 -16.35 11.92 -0.58
C ARG A 63 -16.81 10.92 0.47
N ILE A 64 -16.38 11.12 1.71
CA ILE A 64 -16.85 10.38 2.88
C ILE A 64 -17.73 11.29 3.74
N ARG A 65 -18.71 10.73 4.42
CA ARG A 65 -19.51 11.50 5.37
C ARG A 65 -18.71 11.77 6.63
N SER A 66 -18.90 12.93 7.24
CA SER A 66 -18.20 13.29 8.48
C SER A 66 -18.50 12.30 9.63
N GLU A 67 -19.66 11.63 9.62
CA GLU A 67 -20.03 10.60 10.61
C GLU A 67 -19.24 9.29 10.46
N ASP A 68 -18.80 8.96 9.23
CA ASP A 68 -18.04 7.75 8.93
C ASP A 68 -16.51 7.98 9.09
N TYR A 69 -16.08 9.23 9.26
CA TYR A 69 -14.68 9.61 9.37
C TYR A 69 -14.32 10.06 10.80
N PRO A 70 -13.15 9.66 11.35
CA PRO A 70 -12.15 8.77 10.78
C PRO A 70 -12.43 7.28 11.05
N THR A 71 -13.29 6.97 12.02
CA THR A 71 -13.38 5.64 12.64
C THR A 71 -13.75 4.53 11.67
N ARG A 72 -14.80 4.69 10.86
CA ARG A 72 -15.28 3.62 9.98
C ARG A 72 -14.32 3.36 8.83
N LEU A 73 -13.75 4.42 8.26
CA LEU A 73 -12.72 4.31 7.23
C LEU A 73 -11.50 3.56 7.74
N ASP A 74 -10.98 3.96 8.90
CA ASP A 74 -9.81 3.32 9.48
C ASP A 74 -10.06 1.85 9.83
N GLN A 75 -11.24 1.54 10.40
CA GLN A 75 -11.66 0.16 10.65
C GLN A 75 -11.67 -0.69 9.38
N VAL A 76 -12.28 -0.20 8.29
CA VAL A 76 -12.28 -0.93 7.01
C VAL A 76 -10.85 -1.21 6.53
N LEU A 77 -9.98 -0.20 6.56
CA LEU A 77 -8.60 -0.36 6.10
C LEU A 77 -7.76 -1.28 6.99
N GLN A 78 -7.98 -1.26 8.31
CA GLN A 78 -7.30 -2.15 9.26
C GLN A 78 -7.69 -3.63 9.06
N THR A 79 -8.89 -3.93 8.56
CA THR A 79 -9.26 -5.32 8.25
C THR A 79 -8.52 -5.89 7.04
N LEU A 80 -7.93 -5.06 6.20
CA LEU A 80 -7.22 -5.50 4.99
C LEU A 80 -5.79 -5.91 5.34
N PRO A 81 -5.38 -7.16 5.07
CA PRO A 81 -4.03 -7.60 5.39
C PRO A 81 -3.02 -6.80 4.55
N PRO A 82 -2.00 -6.19 5.18
CA PRO A 82 -0.91 -5.57 4.44
C PRO A 82 -0.10 -6.64 3.69
N PRO A 83 0.64 -6.27 2.64
CA PRO A 83 1.54 -7.19 1.96
C PRO A 83 2.55 -7.80 2.94
N HIS A 84 2.61 -9.12 2.96
CA HIS A 84 3.57 -9.87 3.75
C HIS A 84 5.00 -9.68 3.21
N ARG A 85 5.98 -10.14 3.99
CA ARG A 85 7.37 -10.30 3.54
C ARG A 85 7.41 -11.27 2.36
N GLN A 86 7.85 -10.79 1.20
CA GLN A 86 7.91 -11.55 -0.05
C GLN A 86 9.32 -11.95 -0.45
N ARG A 87 10.35 -11.52 0.28
CA ARG A 87 11.75 -11.89 0.02
C ARG A 87 12.45 -12.30 1.30
N ALA A 88 13.37 -13.25 1.20
CA ALA A 88 14.29 -13.59 2.26
C ALA A 88 15.66 -13.95 1.68
N PHE A 89 16.70 -13.82 2.50
CA PHE A 89 18.02 -14.32 2.14
C PHE A 89 18.01 -15.85 2.23
N ASN A 90 18.39 -16.52 1.14
CA ASN A 90 18.53 -17.96 1.06
C ASN A 90 20.01 -18.34 1.24
N PRO A 91 20.43 -18.91 2.38
CA PRO A 91 21.82 -19.27 2.61
C PRO A 91 22.34 -20.38 1.67
N LYS A 92 21.44 -21.16 1.05
CA LYS A 92 21.85 -22.25 0.14
C LYS A 92 22.30 -21.73 -1.22
N THR A 93 21.66 -20.68 -1.70
CA THR A 93 21.97 -20.05 -3.00
C THR A 93 22.75 -18.74 -2.84
N MET A 94 22.93 -18.28 -1.59
CA MET A 94 23.58 -17.02 -1.23
C MET A 94 22.92 -15.80 -1.89
N ALA A 95 21.62 -15.85 -2.13
CA ALA A 95 20.86 -14.81 -2.81
C ALA A 95 19.56 -14.43 -2.07
N THR A 96 19.10 -13.19 -2.26
CA THR A 96 17.78 -12.76 -1.76
C THR A 96 16.69 -13.14 -2.74
N GLU A 97 15.95 -14.19 -2.40
CA GLU A 97 14.94 -14.81 -3.25
C GLU A 97 13.53 -14.53 -2.77
N GLN A 98 12.57 -14.74 -3.67
CA GLN A 98 11.16 -14.62 -3.34
C GLN A 98 10.70 -15.79 -2.47
N ILE A 99 9.87 -15.47 -1.48
CA ILE A 99 9.27 -16.45 -0.57
C ILE A 99 7.75 -16.44 -0.70
N ARG A 100 7.15 -17.54 -0.30
CA ARG A 100 5.71 -17.72 -0.13
C ARG A 100 5.24 -17.03 1.16
N PRO A 101 3.91 -16.83 1.33
CA PRO A 101 3.34 -16.31 2.57
C PRO A 101 3.70 -17.14 3.81
N ASP A 102 3.94 -18.45 3.65
CA ASP A 102 4.38 -19.35 4.72
C ASP A 102 5.89 -19.23 5.05
N GLY A 103 6.64 -18.40 4.32
CA GLY A 103 8.06 -18.18 4.49
C GLY A 103 8.97 -19.16 3.73
N SER A 104 8.42 -20.16 3.05
CA SER A 104 9.20 -21.10 2.23
C SER A 104 9.61 -20.49 0.89
N PHE A 105 10.73 -20.95 0.32
CA PHE A 105 11.21 -20.50 -0.99
C PHE A 105 10.48 -21.23 -2.11
N TYR A 106 10.23 -20.52 -3.21
CA TYR A 106 9.76 -21.14 -4.45
C TYR A 106 10.84 -22.05 -5.05
N GLN A 107 10.42 -23.15 -5.68
CA GLN A 107 11.33 -24.03 -6.42
C GLN A 107 11.81 -23.36 -7.73
N ALA A 108 12.93 -23.82 -8.28
CA ALA A 108 13.54 -23.23 -9.46
C ALA A 108 12.63 -23.24 -10.71
N ASN A 109 11.75 -24.23 -10.82
CA ASN A 109 10.82 -24.42 -11.93
C ASN A 109 9.39 -23.92 -11.64
N GLU A 110 9.14 -23.32 -10.48
CA GLU A 110 7.82 -22.79 -10.14
C GLU A 110 7.63 -21.38 -10.67
N GLN A 111 6.42 -21.10 -11.17
CA GLN A 111 6.05 -19.76 -11.56
C GLN A 111 5.87 -18.89 -10.33
N LYS A 112 6.70 -17.85 -10.22
CA LYS A 112 6.67 -16.91 -9.10
C LYS A 112 5.62 -15.83 -9.38
N PRO A 113 4.70 -15.54 -8.43
CA PRO A 113 3.75 -14.45 -8.61
C PRO A 113 4.47 -13.10 -8.62
N PRO A 114 3.88 -12.06 -9.24
CA PRO A 114 4.46 -10.72 -9.18
C PRO A 114 4.49 -10.19 -7.74
N TYR A 115 5.47 -9.36 -7.43
CA TYR A 115 5.53 -8.71 -6.14
C TYR A 115 4.38 -7.73 -5.93
N ILE A 116 3.83 -7.76 -4.72
CA ILE A 116 2.79 -6.86 -4.23
C ILE A 116 3.45 -5.79 -3.35
N LYS A 117 3.41 -4.53 -3.77
CA LYS A 117 3.82 -3.36 -2.99
C LYS A 117 2.61 -2.58 -2.48
N CYS A 118 2.89 -1.45 -1.85
CA CYS A 118 1.89 -0.52 -1.33
C CYS A 118 0.91 -0.04 -2.42
N ILE A 119 1.38 0.12 -3.66
CA ILE A 119 0.52 0.51 -4.80
C ILE A 119 -0.54 -0.55 -5.10
N GLU A 120 -0.16 -1.82 -5.20
CA GLU A 120 -1.12 -2.90 -5.46
C GLU A 120 -2.09 -3.09 -4.27
N TRP A 121 -1.62 -2.92 -3.03
CA TRP A 121 -2.52 -2.94 -1.87
C TRP A 121 -3.56 -1.80 -1.95
N THR A 122 -3.12 -0.58 -2.27
CA THR A 122 -4.01 0.59 -2.36
C THR A 122 -5.02 0.42 -3.50
N GLU A 123 -4.55 0.09 -4.71
CA GLU A 123 -5.41 0.02 -5.90
C GLU A 123 -6.32 -1.21 -5.93
N GLN A 124 -5.82 -2.37 -5.52
CA GLN A 124 -6.53 -3.64 -5.69
C GLN A 124 -7.28 -4.07 -4.43
N ARG A 125 -6.97 -3.52 -3.25
CA ARG A 125 -7.63 -3.89 -1.99
C ARG A 125 -8.34 -2.71 -1.36
N ALA A 126 -7.61 -1.65 -1.05
CA ALA A 126 -8.14 -0.53 -0.27
C ALA A 126 -9.25 0.24 -1.00
N ILE A 127 -9.00 0.66 -2.25
CA ILE A 127 -9.98 1.40 -3.05
C ILE A 127 -11.27 0.59 -3.29
N PRO A 128 -11.21 -0.70 -3.68
CA PRO A 128 -12.41 -1.53 -3.82
C PRO A 128 -13.17 -1.73 -2.50
N ALA A 129 -12.46 -1.97 -1.39
CA ALA A 129 -13.06 -2.13 -0.07
C ALA A 129 -13.81 -0.87 0.35
N LEU A 130 -13.17 0.31 0.23
CA LEU A 130 -13.82 1.58 0.54
C LEU A 130 -15.02 1.85 -0.36
N SER A 131 -14.92 1.52 -1.65
CA SER A 131 -16.03 1.71 -2.60
C SER A 131 -17.24 0.83 -2.30
N SER A 132 -17.02 -0.34 -1.69
CA SER A 132 -18.08 -1.29 -1.33
C SER A 132 -18.65 -1.01 0.07
N SER A 133 -17.82 -0.52 0.99
CA SER A 133 -18.19 -0.32 2.40
C SER A 133 -18.69 1.10 2.72
N VAL A 134 -18.31 2.10 1.92
CA VAL A 134 -18.75 3.49 2.09
C VAL A 134 -19.79 3.80 1.03
N ARG A 135 -21.02 4.12 1.44
CA ARG A 135 -22.08 4.51 0.50
C ARG A 135 -21.64 5.78 -0.25
N ARG A 136 -21.28 5.62 -1.53
CA ARG A 136 -21.11 6.74 -2.45
C ARG A 136 -22.44 7.50 -2.53
N ARG A 137 -22.41 8.81 -2.29
CA ARG A 137 -23.46 9.74 -2.74
C ARG A 137 -22.98 10.40 -4.02
#